data_AF-A0A257HFF5-F1
#
_entry.id   AF-A0A257HFF5-F1
#
_cell.length_a   1.000
_cell.length_b   1.000
_cell.length_c   1.000
_cell.angle_alpha   90.00
_cell.angle_beta   90.00
_cell.angle_gamma   90.00
#
_symmetry.space_group_name_H-M   'P 1'
#
loop_
_entity.id
_entity.type
_entity.pdbx_description
1 polymer ?
#
loop_
_entity_poly.entity_id
_entity_poly.type
_entity_poly.pdbx_seq_one_letter_code
_entity_poly.pdbx_strand_id
1 'polypeptide(L)'
;MHRIRYFISISVLVLINFGLSAASSQSTEDFTSWPVLVNPFESTSGGGVLIDGYMPVVEGALCRTDFSVKLPDQERATIFSVVEFDARPVAGGVLCENGRWRTKDGKDSGTTPFRVFIKDGIVRRPPAR
;
A
#
# COMPACT_ATOMS: atom_id res chain seq x y z
N MET A 1 -26.46 -29.17 -72.46
CA MET A 1 -26.59 -27.91 -71.69
C MET A 1 -26.83 -28.28 -70.23
N HIS A 2 -26.02 -27.71 -69.32
CA HIS A 2 -26.19 -27.50 -67.87
C HIS A 2 -26.63 -28.68 -66.96
N ARG A 3 -25.78 -29.22 -66.06
CA ARG A 3 -25.40 -28.73 -64.70
C ARG A 3 -26.63 -28.74 -63.75
N ILE A 4 -26.67 -29.33 -62.55
CA ILE A 4 -25.83 -29.15 -61.35
C ILE A 4 -26.21 -30.21 -60.27
N ARG A 5 -25.22 -30.63 -59.48
CA ARG A 5 -25.30 -31.34 -58.19
C ARG A 5 -25.66 -30.36 -57.06
N TYR A 6 -26.61 -30.67 -56.17
CA TYR A 6 -26.79 -29.99 -54.88
C TYR A 6 -26.85 -31.05 -53.77
N PHE A 7 -25.74 -31.40 -53.12
CA PHE A 7 -25.10 -30.74 -51.97
C PHE A 7 -26.03 -30.60 -50.75
N ILE A 8 -25.84 -31.57 -49.86
CA ILE A 8 -26.24 -31.64 -48.46
C ILE A 8 -25.76 -30.36 -47.74
N SER A 9 -26.68 -29.60 -47.14
CA SER A 9 -26.35 -28.46 -46.29
C SER A 9 -26.78 -28.75 -44.85
N ILE A 10 -25.89 -29.38 -44.09
CA ILE A 10 -26.01 -29.52 -42.63
C ILE A 10 -25.69 -28.15 -42.04
N SER A 11 -26.71 -27.46 -41.54
CA SER A 11 -26.53 -26.19 -40.83
C SER A 11 -26.08 -26.50 -39.40
N VAL A 12 -24.79 -26.34 -39.13
CA VAL A 12 -24.24 -26.38 -37.77
C VAL A 12 -24.43 -25.00 -37.15
N LEU A 13 -25.34 -24.90 -36.18
CA LEU A 13 -25.54 -23.71 -35.37
C LEU A 13 -24.41 -23.63 -34.32
N VAL A 14 -23.47 -22.71 -34.48
CA VAL A 14 -22.44 -22.42 -33.47
C VAL A 14 -22.96 -21.31 -32.56
N LEU A 15 -23.32 -21.65 -31.32
CA LEU A 15 -23.64 -20.69 -30.27
C LEU A 15 -22.33 -20.25 -29.59
N ILE A 16 -21.81 -19.09 -29.97
CA ILE A 16 -20.68 -18.44 -29.30
C ILE A 16 -21.22 -17.73 -28.05
N ASN A 17 -21.06 -18.35 -26.88
CA ASN A 17 -21.26 -17.69 -25.59
C ASN A 17 -20.11 -16.70 -25.36
N PHE A 18 -20.36 -15.42 -25.63
CA PHE A 18 -19.50 -14.32 -25.17
C PHE A 18 -19.61 -14.22 -23.64
N GLY A 19 -18.65 -14.81 -22.94
CA GLY A 19 -18.48 -14.58 -21.50
C GLY A 19 -18.13 -13.12 -21.25
N LEU A 20 -19.08 -12.35 -20.71
CA LEU A 20 -18.80 -11.04 -20.13
C LEU A 20 -17.93 -11.26 -18.88
N SER A 21 -16.62 -11.21 -19.06
CA SER A 21 -15.71 -10.98 -17.94
C SER A 21 -15.94 -9.56 -17.43
N ALA A 22 -16.70 -9.44 -16.33
CA ALA A 22 -16.73 -8.21 -15.55
C ALA A 22 -15.32 -7.98 -15.00
N ALA A 23 -14.53 -7.16 -15.69
CA ALA A 23 -13.30 -6.64 -15.14
C ALA A 23 -13.68 -5.76 -13.95
N SER A 24 -13.47 -6.28 -12.74
CA SER A 24 -13.54 -5.51 -11.52
C SER A 24 -12.54 -4.35 -11.66
N SER A 25 -13.04 -3.13 -11.93
CA SER A 25 -12.24 -1.92 -11.80
C SER A 25 -11.92 -1.73 -10.32
N GLN A 26 -10.85 -2.38 -9.84
CA GLN A 26 -10.16 -1.90 -8.65
C GLN A 26 -9.58 -0.55 -9.02
N SER A 27 -10.24 0.52 -8.58
CA SER A 27 -9.67 1.87 -8.63
C SER A 27 -8.26 1.77 -8.04
N THR A 28 -7.25 1.89 -8.89
CA THR A 28 -5.86 1.94 -8.43
C THR A 28 -5.74 3.23 -7.64
N GLU A 29 -5.59 3.12 -6.33
CA GLU A 29 -5.45 4.27 -5.43
C GLU A 29 -4.31 5.17 -5.93
N ASP A 30 -4.59 6.47 -6.09
CA ASP A 30 -3.57 7.43 -6.51
C ASP A 30 -2.70 7.85 -5.33
N PHE A 31 -1.67 7.07 -5.05
CA PHE A 31 -0.70 7.34 -3.99
C PHE A 31 0.11 8.63 -4.20
N THR A 32 0.14 9.19 -5.42
CA THR A 32 0.87 10.44 -5.68
C THR A 32 0.11 11.66 -5.17
N SER A 33 -1.22 11.55 -5.05
CA SER A 33 -2.09 12.57 -4.47
C SER A 33 -2.04 12.65 -2.94
N TRP A 34 -1.49 11.62 -2.28
CA TRP A 34 -1.35 11.59 -0.83
C TRP A 34 -0.51 12.75 -0.31
N PRO A 35 -0.87 13.36 0.84
CA PRO A 35 -0.06 14.43 1.43
C PRO A 35 1.37 13.95 1.74
N VAL A 36 2.33 14.87 1.60
CA VAL A 36 3.71 14.64 2.02
C VAL A 36 3.74 14.35 3.52
N LEU A 37 4.53 13.35 3.92
CA LEU A 37 4.75 13.04 5.33
C LEU A 37 5.57 14.17 5.97
N VAL A 38 5.00 14.81 6.98
CA VAL A 38 5.66 15.83 7.80
C VAL A 38 5.95 15.23 9.17
N ASN A 39 7.12 15.52 9.72
CA ASN A 39 7.51 15.15 11.07
C ASN A 39 7.49 16.40 11.99
N PRO A 40 7.06 16.27 13.25
CA PRO A 40 6.33 15.13 13.82
C PRO A 40 4.89 15.04 13.28
N PHE A 41 4.25 13.89 13.44
CA PHE A 41 2.83 13.69 13.14
C PHE A 41 2.13 12.88 14.22
N GLU A 42 0.81 13.03 14.33
CA GLU A 42 0.01 12.24 15.27
C GLU A 42 -0.07 10.77 14.87
N SER A 43 0.12 9.89 15.86
CA SER A 43 -0.07 8.46 15.70
C SER A 43 -1.50 8.14 15.26
N THR A 44 -1.64 7.16 14.37
CA THR A 44 -2.96 6.66 13.95
C THR A 44 -3.71 5.95 15.09
N SER A 45 -3.04 5.61 16.19
CA SER A 45 -3.67 5.07 17.40
C SER A 45 -4.39 6.12 18.24
N GLY A 46 -4.22 7.41 17.94
CA GLY A 46 -4.79 8.51 18.70
C GLY A 46 -4.11 8.73 20.06
N GLY A 47 -4.79 9.49 20.94
CA GLY A 47 -4.35 9.73 22.32
C GLY A 47 -3.19 10.71 22.47
N GLY A 48 -3.05 11.69 21.56
CA GLY A 48 -2.02 12.74 21.64
C GLY A 48 -0.58 12.24 21.43
N VAL A 49 -0.41 11.00 21.00
CA VAL A 49 0.90 10.40 20.75
C VAL A 49 1.51 10.98 19.48
N LEU A 50 2.71 11.55 19.60
CA LEU A 50 3.46 12.08 18.46
C LEU A 50 4.54 11.11 18.02
N ILE A 51 4.59 10.89 16.70
CA ILE A 51 5.62 10.14 16.01
C ILE A 51 6.56 11.13 15.32
N ASP A 52 7.86 10.92 15.48
CA ASP A 52 8.89 11.83 14.97
C ASP A 52 10.09 11.05 14.44
N GLY A 53 10.86 11.68 13.53
CA GLY A 53 12.02 11.08 12.88
C GLY A 53 11.70 10.01 11.84
N TYR A 54 10.47 9.96 11.34
CA TYR A 54 10.00 8.92 10.43
C TYR A 54 10.54 9.13 9.01
N MET A 55 11.62 8.42 8.69
CA MET A 55 12.35 8.49 7.42
C MET A 55 12.56 7.06 6.89
N PRO A 56 11.60 6.50 6.14
CA PRO A 56 11.71 5.13 5.66
C PRO A 56 12.69 5.00 4.49
N VAL A 57 13.52 3.96 4.58
CA VAL A 57 14.47 3.56 3.55
C VAL A 57 14.02 2.21 2.98
N VAL A 58 14.01 2.10 1.65
CA VAL A 58 13.69 0.84 0.97
C VAL A 58 14.95 -0.02 0.87
N GLU A 59 14.89 -1.23 1.41
CA GLU A 59 15.96 -2.22 1.43
C GLU A 59 15.42 -3.53 0.85
N GLY A 60 15.53 -3.68 -0.48
CA GLY A 60 15.02 -4.85 -1.18
C GLY A 60 13.50 -4.98 -1.07
N ALA A 61 13.04 -6.02 -0.36
CA ALA A 61 11.62 -6.32 -0.16
C ALA A 61 11.01 -5.65 1.08
N LEU A 62 11.78 -4.83 1.81
CA LEU A 62 11.33 -4.17 3.03
C LEU A 62 11.50 -2.66 2.95
N CYS A 63 10.65 -1.93 3.67
CA CYS A 63 10.93 -0.55 4.06
C CYS A 63 11.18 -0.49 5.55
N ARG A 64 12.30 0.07 5.97
CA ARG A 64 12.67 0.18 7.39
C ARG A 64 12.75 1.64 7.81
N THR A 65 12.25 1.95 9.00
CA THR A 65 12.50 3.25 9.62
C THR A 65 12.66 3.13 11.13
N ASP A 66 13.61 3.89 11.65
CA ASP A 66 13.68 4.21 13.06
C ASP A 66 12.79 5.42 13.34
N PHE A 67 12.13 5.43 14.50
CA PHE A 67 11.28 6.55 14.89
C PHE A 67 11.26 6.73 16.40
N SER A 68 10.80 7.88 16.83
CA SER A 68 10.56 8.19 18.23
C SER A 68 9.09 8.44 18.50
N VAL A 69 8.65 8.02 19.69
CA VAL A 69 7.30 8.18 20.19
C VAL A 69 7.35 9.09 21.40
N LYS A 70 6.58 10.18 21.37
CA LYS A 70 6.38 11.10 22.49
C LYS A 70 4.94 10.97 22.97
N LEU A 71 4.78 10.65 24.25
CA LEU A 71 3.46 10.53 24.90
C LEU A 71 3.06 11.90 25.49
N PRO A 72 1.78 12.30 25.41
CA PRO A 72 1.34 13.64 25.80
C PRO A 72 1.59 13.97 27.28
N ASP A 73 1.45 13.00 28.19
CA ASP A 73 1.55 13.20 29.64
C ASP A 73 2.94 12.88 30.22
N GLN A 74 3.89 12.48 29.36
CA GLN A 74 5.24 12.10 29.78
C GLN A 74 6.24 13.00 29.05
N GLU A 75 6.29 14.26 29.46
CA GLU A 75 7.07 15.35 28.85
C GLU A 75 8.57 15.03 28.63
N ARG A 76 9.09 13.96 29.25
CA ARG A 76 10.49 13.51 29.11
C ARG A 76 10.68 12.06 28.64
N ALA A 77 9.63 11.25 28.51
CA ALA A 77 9.80 9.87 28.07
C ALA A 77 9.66 9.79 26.54
N THR A 78 10.81 9.81 25.85
CA THR A 78 10.87 9.49 24.42
C THR A 78 11.19 8.00 24.26
N ILE A 79 10.29 7.27 23.62
CA ILE A 79 10.49 5.85 23.32
C ILE A 79 11.05 5.73 21.90
N PHE A 80 12.18 5.07 21.75
CA PHE A 80 12.77 4.79 20.44
C PHE A 80 12.31 3.44 19.93
N SER A 81 11.88 3.41 18.68
CA SER A 81 11.33 2.23 18.04
C SER A 81 11.89 2.07 16.63
N VAL A 82 11.67 0.88 16.08
CA VAL A 82 11.91 0.58 14.68
C VAL A 82 10.68 -0.11 14.11
N VAL A 83 10.38 0.17 12.85
CA VAL A 83 9.32 -0.50 12.10
C VAL A 83 9.85 -0.98 10.75
N GLU A 84 9.38 -2.16 10.38
CA GLU A 84 9.63 -2.79 9.09
C GLU A 84 8.28 -3.02 8.39
N PHE A 85 8.21 -2.58 7.14
CA PHE A 85 7.08 -2.76 6.25
C PHE A 85 7.47 -3.69 5.11
N ASP A 86 6.48 -4.33 4.52
CA ASP A 86 6.63 -4.98 3.23
C ASP A 86 6.71 -3.89 2.15
N ALA A 87 7.71 -3.96 1.27
CA ALA A 87 7.90 -3.03 0.17
C ALA A 87 7.34 -3.62 -1.12
N ARG A 88 6.40 -2.90 -1.74
CA ARG A 88 5.78 -3.30 -3.01
C ARG A 88 5.91 -2.20 -4.07
N PRO A 89 6.46 -2.49 -5.26
CA PRO A 89 6.53 -1.50 -6.33
C PRO A 89 5.12 -1.20 -6.86
N VAL A 90 4.75 0.10 -6.90
CA VAL A 90 3.45 0.58 -7.43
C VAL A 90 3.57 1.97 -8.03
N ALA A 91 2.86 2.27 -9.12
CA ALA A 91 2.75 3.62 -9.69
C ALA A 91 4.09 4.39 -9.90
N GLY A 92 5.16 3.64 -10.22
CA GLY A 92 6.52 4.18 -10.37
C GLY A 92 7.21 4.60 -9.07
N GLY A 93 6.71 4.16 -7.91
CA GLY A 93 7.32 4.29 -6.60
C GLY A 93 7.21 2.98 -5.80
N VAL A 94 7.35 3.08 -4.49
CA VAL A 94 7.27 1.96 -3.55
C VAL A 94 6.21 2.25 -2.49
N LEU A 95 5.26 1.35 -2.33
CA LEU A 95 4.32 1.35 -1.22
C LEU A 95 4.87 0.44 -0.12
N CYS A 96 5.01 1.00 1.07
CA CYS A 96 5.38 0.33 2.31
C CYS A 96 4.11 0.06 3.12
N GLU A 97 3.78 -1.20 3.35
CA GLU A 97 2.55 -1.62 4.05
C GLU A 97 2.78 -2.81 4.99
N ASN A 98 1.77 -3.20 5.76
CA ASN A 98 1.83 -4.30 6.76
C ASN A 98 2.95 -4.12 7.81
N GLY A 99 3.04 -2.93 8.41
CA GLY A 99 4.12 -2.57 9.31
C GLY A 99 4.17 -3.43 10.58
N ARG A 100 5.37 -3.87 10.95
CA ARG A 100 5.69 -4.56 12.20
C ARG A 100 6.71 -3.72 12.95
N TRP A 101 6.38 -3.32 14.17
CA TRP A 101 7.22 -2.42 14.96
C TRP A 101 7.61 -3.05 16.29
N ARG A 102 8.71 -2.55 16.84
CA ARG A 102 9.19 -2.89 18.17
C ARG A 102 9.92 -1.71 18.79
N THR A 103 9.90 -1.62 20.11
CA THR A 103 10.78 -0.71 20.83
C THR A 103 12.23 -1.18 20.72
N LYS A 104 13.17 -0.24 20.73
CA LYS A 104 14.60 -0.55 20.70
C LYS A 104 15.10 -1.16 22.01
N ASP A 105 14.39 -0.93 23.12
CA ASP A 105 14.67 -1.58 24.40
C ASP A 105 14.08 -3.01 24.50
N GLY A 106 13.34 -3.45 23.48
CA GLY A 106 12.83 -4.83 23.35
C GLY A 106 11.63 -5.16 24.22
N LYS A 107 11.02 -4.17 24.89
CA LYS A 107 9.88 -4.40 25.80
C LYS A 107 8.55 -4.54 25.09
N ASP A 108 8.32 -3.77 24.02
CA ASP A 108 7.05 -3.73 23.32
C ASP A 108 7.22 -3.99 21.83
N SER A 109 6.18 -4.55 21.22
CA SER A 109 6.10 -4.76 19.78
C SER A 109 4.64 -4.82 19.34
N GLY A 110 4.42 -4.68 18.03
CA GLY A 110 3.09 -4.77 17.46
C GLY A 110 3.12 -4.61 15.95
N THR A 111 1.93 -4.36 15.41
CA THR A 111 1.74 -4.04 14.00
C THR A 111 1.10 -2.66 13.83
N THR A 112 1.20 -2.10 12.64
CA THR A 112 0.54 -0.83 12.29
C THR A 112 -0.10 -0.91 10.91
N PRO A 113 -1.34 -0.40 10.75
CA PRO A 113 -1.97 -0.26 9.44
C PRO A 113 -1.44 0.98 8.69
N PHE A 114 -0.54 1.77 9.29
CA PHE A 114 0.06 2.92 8.62
C PHE A 114 0.74 2.47 7.33
N ARG A 115 0.56 3.26 6.27
CA ARG A 115 1.17 3.02 4.96
C ARG A 115 2.03 4.21 4.61
N VAL A 116 3.08 3.97 3.83
CA VAL A 116 3.93 5.04 3.30
C VAL A 116 4.16 4.79 1.82
N PHE A 117 4.05 5.84 1.01
CA PHE A 117 4.42 5.79 -0.39
C PHE A 117 5.69 6.63 -0.64
N ILE A 118 6.69 6.03 -1.27
CA ILE A 118 7.97 6.65 -1.56
C ILE A 118 8.14 6.74 -3.08
N LYS A 119 8.35 7.95 -3.60
CA LYS A 119 8.63 8.18 -5.01
C LYS A 119 9.50 9.41 -5.18
N ASP A 120 10.57 9.29 -5.96
CA ASP A 120 11.51 10.39 -6.26
C ASP A 120 12.05 11.08 -4.98
N GLY A 121 12.31 10.30 -3.94
CA GLY A 121 12.75 10.80 -2.63
C GLY A 121 11.65 11.45 -1.78
N ILE A 122 10.44 11.60 -2.30
CA ILE A 122 9.29 12.16 -1.59
C ILE A 122 8.56 11.04 -0.86
N VAL A 123 8.41 11.23 0.45
CA VAL A 123 7.68 10.32 1.34
C VAL A 123 6.28 10.88 1.57
N ARG A 124 5.24 10.08 1.30
CA ARG A 124 3.83 10.46 1.41
C ARG A 124 3.09 9.51 2.35
N ARG A 125 2.06 10.05 3.03
CA ARG A 125 1.20 9.28 3.93
C ARG A 125 -0.26 9.36 3.50
N PRO A 126 -1.10 8.37 3.86
CA PRO A 126 -2.53 8.47 3.66
C PRO A 126 -3.09 9.77 4.24
N PRO A 127 -4.12 10.37 3.59
CA PRO A 127 -4.84 11.49 4.17
C PRO A 127 -5.43 11.11 5.53
N ALA A 128 -5.53 12.09 6.43
CA ALA A 128 -6.29 11.91 7.66
C ALA A 128 -7.73 11.53 7.29
N ARG A 129 -8.30 10.54 7.99
CA ARG A 129 -9.72 10.22 7.87
C ARG A 129 -10.54 11.13 8.77
#